data_AF-A0A7V6IKX0-F1
#
_entry.id   AF-A0A7V6IKX0-F1
#
_cell.length_a   1.000
_cell.length_b   1.000
_cell.length_c   1.000
_cell.angle_alpha   90.00
_cell.angle_beta   90.00
_cell.angle_gamma   90.00
#
_symmetry.space_group_name_H-M   'P 1'
#
loop_
_entity.id
_entity.type
_entity.pdbx_description
1 polymer ?
#
loop_
_entity_poly.entity_id
_entity_poly.type
_entity_poly.pdbx_seq_one_letter_code
_entity_poly.pdbx_strand_id
1 'polypeptide(L)'
;MKNSKQIVTEFLKQFITSGQGRSILFLNFTTPLLLDISLKEITELKVENDFEKIKTKQFDLIIGDLPIQLQNVTIDTFSKLKVTKRWSYVLTLLRTLKDNGQAFFLIESSILFSEEGKRFLSDLAFEKYFLNSAFEFPKRSLYPEINFRPIIIHFERQNQNELFIGEITSDFALLLESFNSRTSTNNLATGILVARDKFKSFSYFRIKNEIDNLKSQYKEFNKFKLKDLALEINLAHKTSRDKPNSIYIPKFGTSPIVSDISTTTIKHQHLFQIVLNSNIVNSEYLVLFFHSELGKQILKFLISDSFNQRIDKSDIENCLVPIPDLIEQKIIILANQKLSELQATINELKTEISLNPKNASELLDKFENIQGPLKQLSSEEKILKLIRKGENQHIEFKETFSKNIKTGAKVHDKDIEKSSLKTIVAFLNSYDGGTLLIGIADNGEIKGIEIEEDVFPSNDKNKFADKYKLYFTNKIKEKIGLHFLSFIEYELFKVNNHQVLRVECKPSSEPCFYEDREFFVRANPATNKLEGKKQITYIQERFKR
;
A
#
# COMPACT_ATOMS: atom_id res chain seq x y z
N MET A 1 0.39 18.03 -11.31
CA MET A 1 1.43 17.07 -10.89
C MET A 1 2.23 16.72 -12.11
N LYS A 2 3.56 16.68 -11.98
CA LYS A 2 4.43 15.95 -12.90
C LYS A 2 3.81 14.58 -13.19
N ASN A 3 3.65 14.22 -14.47
CA ASN A 3 3.25 12.87 -14.87
C ASN A 3 4.16 11.87 -14.14
N SER A 4 3.68 10.70 -13.71
CA SER A 4 4.50 9.73 -12.97
C SER A 4 5.81 9.37 -13.71
N LYS A 5 5.80 9.39 -15.05
CA LYS A 5 7.01 9.33 -15.89
C LYS A 5 8.03 10.42 -15.55
N GLN A 6 7.56 11.66 -15.43
CA GLN A 6 8.38 12.83 -15.10
C GLN A 6 8.87 12.79 -13.66
N ILE A 7 8.08 12.29 -12.70
CA ILE A 7 8.55 12.10 -11.32
C ILE A 7 9.75 11.12 -11.29
N VAL A 8 9.61 9.97 -11.95
CA VAL A 8 10.68 8.97 -11.98
C VAL A 8 11.90 9.45 -12.77
N THR A 9 11.67 10.13 -13.89
CA THR A 9 12.75 10.78 -14.65
C THR A 9 13.56 11.73 -13.77
N GLU A 10 12.90 12.54 -12.95
CA GLU A 10 13.55 13.52 -12.08
C GLU A 10 14.25 12.88 -10.89
N PHE A 11 13.70 11.76 -10.38
CA PHE A 11 14.38 10.91 -9.40
C PHE A 11 15.68 10.35 -9.97
N LEU A 12 15.64 9.74 -11.16
CA LEU A 12 16.83 9.17 -11.81
C LEU A 12 17.88 10.23 -12.18
N LYS A 13 17.46 11.44 -12.55
CA LYS A 13 18.37 12.57 -12.82
C LYS A 13 19.25 12.95 -11.62
N GLN A 14 18.81 12.71 -10.39
CA GLN A 14 19.65 13.00 -9.21
C GLN A 14 20.95 12.18 -9.19
N PHE A 15 20.93 10.98 -9.77
CA PHE A 15 22.13 10.14 -9.88
C PHE A 15 23.05 10.59 -11.02
N ILE A 16 22.50 11.24 -12.05
CA ILE A 16 23.25 11.79 -13.19
C ILE A 16 24.04 13.04 -12.79
N THR A 17 23.41 13.97 -12.06
CA THR A 17 23.99 15.29 -11.75
C THR A 17 25.07 15.28 -10.66
N SER A 18 25.31 14.13 -10.01
CA SER A 18 26.16 14.03 -8.82
C SER A 18 27.67 13.84 -9.10
N GLY A 19 28.14 13.94 -10.35
CA GLY A 19 29.57 13.89 -10.63
C GLY A 19 29.95 14.39 -12.01
N GLN A 20 30.72 15.48 -12.08
CA GLN A 20 31.41 15.89 -13.32
C GLN A 20 32.38 14.77 -13.76
N GLY A 21 32.36 14.41 -15.04
CA GLY A 21 33.29 13.43 -15.62
C GLY A 21 32.90 11.95 -15.49
N ARG A 22 31.69 11.63 -15.01
CA ARG A 22 31.17 10.24 -15.01
C ARG A 22 30.78 9.79 -16.41
N SER A 23 31.17 8.58 -16.81
CA SER A 23 30.66 7.97 -18.04
C SER A 23 29.26 7.40 -17.81
N ILE A 24 28.26 7.96 -18.49
CA ILE A 24 26.84 7.60 -18.30
C ILE A 24 26.30 6.91 -19.55
N LEU A 25 25.65 5.77 -19.35
CA LEU A 25 24.93 5.03 -20.38
C LEU A 25 23.43 5.11 -20.11
N PHE A 26 22.67 5.58 -21.09
CA PHE A 26 21.21 5.60 -21.03
C PHE A 26 20.64 4.76 -22.18
N LEU A 27 19.71 3.87 -21.86
CA LEU A 27 18.97 3.10 -22.85
C LEU A 27 17.52 3.54 -22.84
N ASN A 28 17.02 3.85 -24.03
CA ASN A 28 15.70 4.41 -24.23
C ASN A 28 14.93 3.57 -25.26
N PHE A 29 14.57 2.34 -24.87
CA PHE A 29 14.07 1.32 -25.80
C PHE A 29 12.56 1.05 -25.71
N THR A 30 11.86 1.56 -24.69
CA THR A 30 10.41 1.30 -24.54
C THR A 30 9.57 2.12 -25.51
N THR A 31 8.46 1.52 -25.96
CA THR A 31 7.48 2.21 -26.80
C THR A 31 6.10 2.05 -26.16
N PRO A 32 5.45 3.14 -25.70
CA PRO A 32 5.97 4.51 -25.63
C PRO A 32 7.10 4.64 -24.59
N LEU A 33 7.98 5.63 -24.77
CA LEU A 33 9.08 5.90 -23.84
C LEU A 33 8.55 6.15 -22.42
N LEU A 34 9.20 5.56 -21.43
CA LEU A 34 8.85 5.72 -20.02
C LEU A 34 9.70 6.78 -19.34
N LEU A 35 10.93 6.99 -19.83
CA LEU A 35 11.87 7.99 -19.34
C LEU A 35 12.20 9.03 -20.43
N ASP A 36 12.31 10.29 -20.02
CA ASP A 36 12.79 11.39 -20.89
C ASP A 36 14.04 12.04 -20.27
N ILE A 37 15.20 11.47 -20.59
CA ILE A 37 16.50 11.92 -20.10
C ILE A 37 17.32 12.44 -21.28
N SER A 38 17.20 13.74 -21.55
CA SER A 38 17.98 14.43 -22.58
C SER A 38 19.12 15.25 -21.96
N LEU A 39 20.38 14.78 -22.05
CA LEU A 39 21.57 15.48 -21.57
C LEU A 39 22.76 15.32 -22.53
N LYS A 40 23.60 16.36 -22.65
CA LYS A 40 24.71 16.41 -23.63
C LYS A 40 25.84 15.40 -23.39
N GLU A 41 26.01 14.91 -22.17
CA GLU A 41 27.14 14.06 -21.75
C GLU A 41 26.77 12.56 -21.61
N ILE A 42 25.63 12.15 -22.18
CA ILE A 42 25.12 10.77 -22.07
C ILE A 42 25.36 9.98 -23.35
N THR A 43 25.87 8.76 -23.22
CA THR A 43 25.82 7.78 -24.31
C THR A 43 24.41 7.20 -24.36
N GLU A 44 23.59 7.64 -25.30
CA GLU A 44 22.23 7.12 -25.50
C GLU A 44 22.23 5.98 -26.52
N LEU A 45 21.67 4.83 -26.15
CA LEU A 45 21.35 3.76 -27.10
C LEU A 45 19.85 3.80 -27.39
N LYS A 46 19.50 3.75 -28.67
CA LYS A 46 18.11 3.77 -29.15
C LYS A 46 17.66 2.45 -29.77
N VAL A 47 18.60 1.64 -30.26
CA VAL A 47 18.30 0.34 -30.86
C VAL A 47 19.26 -0.74 -30.38
N GLU A 48 18.81 -1.99 -30.39
CA GLU A 48 19.56 -3.16 -29.92
C GLU A 48 20.92 -3.32 -30.64
N ASN A 49 20.99 -2.99 -31.93
CA ASN A 49 22.24 -3.08 -32.68
C ASN A 49 23.36 -2.15 -32.14
N ASP A 50 23.02 -1.18 -31.29
CA ASP A 50 24.02 -0.30 -30.67
C ASP A 50 24.79 -0.96 -29.52
N PHE A 51 24.38 -2.14 -29.03
CA PHE A 51 25.10 -2.86 -27.97
C PHE A 51 26.55 -3.18 -28.35
N GLU A 52 26.83 -3.48 -29.62
CA GLU A 52 28.20 -3.72 -30.10
C GLU A 52 29.12 -2.50 -29.89
N LYS A 53 28.56 -1.28 -29.91
CA LYS A 53 29.31 -0.02 -29.77
C LYS A 53 29.82 0.23 -28.34
N ILE A 54 29.28 -0.51 -27.36
CA ILE A 54 29.57 -0.31 -25.94
C ILE A 54 30.29 -1.48 -25.27
N LYS A 55 30.46 -2.63 -25.95
CA LYS A 55 31.08 -3.84 -25.35
C LYS A 55 32.46 -3.62 -24.74
N THR A 56 33.24 -2.70 -25.29
CA THR A 56 34.61 -2.39 -24.82
C THR A 56 34.66 -1.19 -23.85
N LYS A 57 33.51 -0.56 -23.57
CA LYS A 57 33.41 0.63 -22.72
C LYS A 57 33.00 0.27 -21.31
N GLN A 58 33.34 1.15 -20.38
CA GLN A 58 33.01 1.01 -18.96
C GLN A 58 32.31 2.30 -18.46
N PHE A 59 31.23 2.13 -17.71
CA PHE A 59 30.33 3.19 -17.28
C PHE A 59 30.26 3.29 -15.75
N ASP A 60 30.23 4.52 -15.25
CA ASP A 60 30.00 4.82 -13.82
C ASP A 60 28.52 4.77 -13.46
N LEU A 61 27.64 5.08 -14.43
CA LEU A 61 26.20 5.04 -14.24
C LEU A 61 25.52 4.44 -15.47
N ILE A 62 24.62 3.48 -15.24
CA ILE A 62 23.78 2.89 -16.28
C ILE A 62 22.31 3.11 -15.89
N ILE A 63 21.52 3.65 -16.80
CA ILE A 63 20.05 3.77 -16.65
C ILE A 63 19.41 3.08 -17.84
N GLY A 64 18.65 2.01 -17.60
CA GLY A 64 18.00 1.24 -18.65
C GLY A 64 16.48 1.29 -18.60
N ASP A 65 15.87 1.94 -19.59
CA ASP A 65 14.46 1.81 -19.94
C ASP A 65 14.29 0.68 -20.96
N LEU A 66 14.16 -0.55 -20.46
CA LEU A 66 14.28 -1.76 -21.28
C LEU A 66 12.94 -2.15 -21.91
N PRO A 67 12.91 -2.61 -23.18
CA PRO A 67 11.67 -2.92 -23.87
C PRO A 67 10.99 -4.14 -23.25
N ILE A 68 9.66 -4.16 -23.24
CA ILE A 68 8.88 -5.33 -22.79
C ILE A 68 8.94 -6.36 -23.91
N GLN A 69 9.80 -7.37 -23.78
CA GLN A 69 9.93 -8.44 -24.79
C GLN A 69 9.82 -9.80 -24.12
N LEU A 70 8.75 -10.53 -24.46
CA LEU A 70 8.42 -11.86 -23.93
C LEU A 70 9.27 -12.98 -24.53
N GLN A 71 10.13 -12.66 -25.51
CA GLN A 71 11.03 -13.65 -26.11
C GLN A 71 12.04 -14.12 -25.08
N ASN A 72 12.24 -15.44 -24.99
CA ASN A 72 13.23 -16.03 -24.10
C ASN A 72 14.52 -16.35 -24.86
N VAL A 73 15.65 -16.02 -24.24
CA VAL A 73 17.00 -16.25 -24.76
C VAL A 73 17.85 -16.98 -23.72
N THR A 74 18.78 -17.80 -24.17
CA THR A 74 19.77 -18.41 -23.28
C THR A 74 20.91 -17.42 -23.07
N ILE A 75 21.17 -17.07 -21.82
CA ILE A 75 22.25 -16.17 -21.44
C ILE A 75 23.50 -16.95 -21.04
N ASP A 76 24.66 -16.42 -21.40
CA ASP A 76 25.95 -17.00 -21.03
C ASP A 76 26.34 -16.57 -19.62
N THR A 77 25.75 -17.25 -18.65
CA THR A 77 25.99 -17.12 -17.20
C THR A 77 26.50 -18.46 -16.67
N PHE A 78 26.94 -18.50 -15.41
CA PHE A 78 27.39 -19.73 -14.76
C PHE A 78 26.40 -20.89 -14.96
N SER A 79 25.08 -20.63 -14.80
CA SER A 79 24.06 -21.66 -14.92
C SER A 79 23.44 -21.80 -16.32
N LYS A 80 23.91 -21.03 -17.33
CA LYS A 80 23.37 -20.98 -18.71
C LYS A 80 21.83 -20.91 -18.75
N LEU A 81 21.27 -19.93 -18.04
CA LEU A 81 19.83 -19.81 -17.85
C LEU A 81 19.09 -19.39 -19.13
N LYS A 82 17.85 -19.86 -19.28
CA LYS A 82 16.90 -19.31 -20.26
C LYS A 82 16.06 -18.23 -19.56
N VAL A 83 16.22 -16.99 -19.98
CA VAL A 83 15.58 -15.80 -19.37
C VAL A 83 14.86 -14.97 -20.43
N THR A 84 14.05 -14.00 -20.01
CA THR A 84 13.47 -13.04 -20.93
C THR A 84 14.58 -12.21 -21.60
N LYS A 85 14.34 -11.77 -22.84
CA LYS A 85 15.29 -10.95 -23.59
C LYS A 85 15.64 -9.65 -22.83
N ARG A 86 14.66 -9.09 -22.11
CA ARG A 86 14.86 -7.98 -21.18
C ARG A 86 15.96 -8.26 -20.15
N TRP A 87 15.96 -9.42 -19.50
CA TRP A 87 16.97 -9.77 -18.49
C TRP A 87 18.35 -9.99 -19.11
N SER A 88 18.41 -10.46 -20.36
CA SER A 88 19.68 -10.56 -21.09
C SER A 88 20.33 -9.19 -21.35
N TYR A 89 19.52 -8.14 -21.57
CA TYR A 89 20.03 -6.77 -21.65
C TYR A 89 20.58 -6.30 -20.31
N VAL A 90 19.90 -6.59 -19.19
CA VAL A 90 20.41 -6.27 -17.85
C VAL A 90 21.81 -6.86 -17.65
N LEU A 91 22.02 -8.15 -17.95
CA LEU A 91 23.34 -8.79 -17.86
C LEU A 91 24.38 -8.11 -18.75
N THR A 92 24.03 -7.89 -20.02
CA THR A 92 24.93 -7.25 -21.01
C THR A 92 25.40 -5.89 -20.53
N LEU A 93 24.48 -5.12 -19.94
CA LEU A 93 24.75 -3.78 -19.42
C LEU A 93 25.59 -3.81 -18.15
N LEU A 94 25.28 -4.70 -17.21
CA LEU A 94 26.07 -4.86 -15.98
C LEU A 94 27.54 -5.21 -16.27
N ARG A 95 27.83 -5.96 -17.34
CA ARG A 95 29.21 -6.25 -17.77
C ARG A 95 30.02 -5.01 -18.19
N THR A 96 29.34 -3.92 -18.54
CA THR A 96 29.95 -2.62 -18.83
C THR A 96 30.01 -1.70 -17.59
N LEU A 97 29.60 -2.17 -16.41
CA LEU A 97 29.62 -1.39 -15.17
C LEU A 97 30.99 -1.44 -14.48
N LYS A 98 31.53 -0.28 -14.11
CA LYS A 98 32.76 -0.12 -13.32
C LYS A 98 32.60 -0.62 -11.87
N ASP A 99 33.72 -0.81 -11.18
CA ASP A 99 33.78 -1.30 -9.78
C ASP A 99 32.95 -0.50 -8.79
N ASN A 100 32.95 0.83 -8.88
CA ASN A 100 32.13 1.71 -8.04
C ASN A 100 30.92 2.27 -8.78
N GLY A 101 30.53 1.62 -9.89
CA GLY A 101 29.42 2.07 -10.72
C GLY A 101 28.06 1.67 -10.14
N GLN A 102 27.03 2.44 -10.53
CA GLN A 102 25.63 2.16 -10.20
C GLN A 102 24.82 1.86 -11.47
N ALA A 103 23.88 0.92 -11.39
CA ALA A 103 23.01 0.60 -12.51
C ALA A 103 21.54 0.56 -12.07
N PHE A 104 20.68 1.29 -12.77
CA PHE A 104 19.24 1.36 -12.55
C PHE A 104 18.48 0.81 -13.76
N PHE A 105 17.57 -0.14 -13.54
CA PHE A 105 16.79 -0.74 -14.63
C PHE A 105 15.29 -0.68 -14.35
N LEU A 106 14.54 -0.25 -15.37
CA LEU A 106 13.09 -0.34 -15.41
C LEU A 106 12.65 -1.74 -15.81
N ILE A 107 11.93 -2.43 -14.92
CA ILE A 107 11.62 -3.84 -15.10
C ILE A 107 10.30 -4.23 -14.41
N GLU A 108 9.78 -5.39 -14.76
CA GLU A 108 8.68 -6.04 -14.05
C GLU A 108 9.12 -6.58 -12.67
N SER A 109 8.19 -6.66 -11.72
CA SER A 109 8.47 -7.14 -10.37
C SER A 109 8.84 -8.63 -10.27
N SER A 110 8.54 -9.44 -11.29
CA SER A 110 8.76 -10.89 -11.28
C SER A 110 10.21 -11.29 -11.07
N ILE A 111 11.17 -10.46 -11.48
CA ILE A 111 12.60 -10.69 -11.23
C ILE A 111 12.92 -10.87 -9.74
N LEU A 112 12.13 -10.28 -8.84
CA LEU A 112 12.36 -10.33 -7.40
C LEU A 112 11.86 -11.62 -6.74
N PHE A 113 10.86 -12.29 -7.32
CA PHE A 113 10.16 -13.37 -6.63
C PHE A 113 10.03 -14.66 -7.42
N SER A 114 10.11 -14.64 -8.76
CA SER A 114 10.02 -15.86 -9.56
C SER A 114 11.26 -16.74 -9.35
N GLU A 115 11.11 -18.05 -9.57
CA GLU A 115 12.24 -18.99 -9.45
C GLU A 115 13.32 -18.68 -10.48
N GLU A 116 12.94 -18.33 -11.71
CA GLU A 116 13.87 -17.86 -12.75
C GLU A 116 14.57 -16.57 -12.33
N GLY A 117 13.84 -15.63 -11.73
CA GLY A 117 14.36 -14.35 -11.23
C GLY A 117 15.40 -14.55 -10.12
N LYS A 118 15.09 -15.40 -9.12
CA LYS A 118 16.03 -15.75 -8.05
C LYS A 118 17.31 -16.40 -8.59
N ARG A 119 17.19 -17.33 -9.54
CA ARG A 119 18.34 -17.96 -10.18
C ARG A 119 19.16 -16.94 -10.97
N PHE A 120 18.50 -16.06 -11.71
CA PHE A 120 19.16 -14.99 -12.45
C PHE A 120 19.92 -14.03 -11.52
N LEU A 121 19.30 -13.57 -10.43
CA LEU A 121 19.96 -12.73 -9.42
C LEU A 121 21.13 -13.45 -8.73
N SER A 122 21.02 -14.77 -8.52
CA SER A 122 22.13 -15.57 -7.99
C SER A 122 23.32 -15.64 -8.96
N ASP A 123 23.07 -15.87 -10.26
CA ASP A 123 24.11 -15.87 -11.29
C ASP A 123 24.77 -14.49 -11.42
N LEU A 124 23.99 -13.41 -11.34
CA LEU A 124 24.53 -12.05 -11.28
C LEU A 124 25.42 -11.83 -10.06
N ALA A 125 25.02 -12.33 -8.88
CA ALA A 125 25.82 -12.22 -7.66
C ALA A 125 27.15 -13.00 -7.77
N PHE A 126 27.18 -14.14 -8.47
CA PHE A 126 28.43 -14.85 -8.79
C PHE A 126 29.37 -14.03 -9.67
N GLU A 127 28.81 -13.26 -10.62
CA GLU A 127 29.56 -12.28 -11.42
C GLU A 127 29.84 -10.95 -10.68
N LYS A 128 29.60 -10.90 -9.36
CA LYS A 128 29.76 -9.74 -8.48
C LYS A 128 28.82 -8.58 -8.80
N TYR A 129 27.61 -8.84 -9.28
CA TYR A 129 26.56 -7.82 -9.42
C TYR A 129 25.45 -8.08 -8.40
N PHE A 130 25.28 -7.15 -7.46
CA PHE A 130 24.37 -7.31 -6.33
C PHE A 130 23.18 -6.37 -6.44
N LEU A 131 21.97 -6.92 -6.36
CA LEU A 131 20.75 -6.14 -6.20
C LEU A 131 20.72 -5.54 -4.78
N ASN A 132 20.90 -4.22 -4.69
CA ASN A 132 21.01 -3.51 -3.42
C ASN A 132 19.78 -2.68 -3.08
N SER A 133 19.00 -2.27 -4.09
CA SER A 133 17.75 -1.53 -3.87
C SER A 133 16.68 -1.83 -4.92
N ALA A 134 15.41 -1.65 -4.53
CA ALA A 134 14.27 -1.69 -5.43
C ALA A 134 13.31 -0.54 -5.12
N PHE A 135 12.74 0.07 -6.15
CA PHE A 135 11.83 1.20 -6.01
C PHE A 135 10.54 0.99 -6.80
N GLU A 136 9.40 1.24 -6.17
CA GLU A 136 8.10 1.17 -6.81
C GLU A 136 7.77 2.48 -7.53
N PHE A 137 7.25 2.42 -8.76
CA PHE A 137 6.74 3.61 -9.46
C PHE A 137 5.60 4.28 -8.70
N PRO A 138 5.31 5.58 -8.85
CA PRO A 138 4.14 6.22 -8.24
C PRO A 138 2.80 5.56 -8.62
N LYS A 139 1.75 5.68 -7.78
CA LYS A 139 0.40 5.20 -8.14
C LYS A 139 -0.17 5.99 -9.34
N ARG A 140 -1.04 5.36 -10.14
CA ARG A 140 -1.64 5.87 -11.42
C ARG A 140 -0.68 6.01 -12.61
N SER A 141 0.43 5.29 -12.64
CA SER A 141 1.57 5.73 -13.43
C SER A 141 1.47 5.68 -14.95
N LEU A 142 0.77 4.74 -15.57
CA LEU A 142 0.90 4.50 -17.01
C LEU A 142 -0.41 4.06 -17.68
N TYR A 143 -1.55 4.10 -17.01
CA TYR A 143 -2.82 3.66 -17.61
C TYR A 143 -3.35 4.75 -18.57
N PRO A 144 -3.71 4.44 -19.84
CA PRO A 144 -3.89 3.11 -20.41
C PRO A 144 -2.68 2.52 -21.19
N GLU A 145 -1.54 3.21 -21.25
CA GLU A 145 -0.35 2.79 -22.01
C GLU A 145 0.28 1.47 -21.55
N ILE A 146 0.27 1.16 -20.24
CA ILE A 146 0.81 -0.09 -19.68
C ILE A 146 -0.09 -0.66 -18.57
N ASN A 147 -0.37 -1.97 -18.65
CA ASN A 147 -1.24 -2.72 -17.72
C ASN A 147 -0.54 -3.26 -16.46
N PHE A 148 0.74 -2.95 -16.25
CA PHE A 148 1.49 -3.32 -15.04
C PHE A 148 2.24 -2.11 -14.47
N ARG A 149 2.54 -2.14 -13.17
CA ARG A 149 3.33 -1.12 -12.48
C ARG A 149 4.81 -1.57 -12.48
N PRO A 150 5.71 -0.95 -13.26
CA PRO A 150 7.12 -1.31 -13.24
C PRO A 150 7.77 -0.94 -11.90
N ILE A 151 8.92 -1.55 -11.64
CA ILE A 151 9.83 -1.18 -10.57
C ILE A 151 11.15 -0.70 -11.17
N ILE A 152 11.92 0.06 -10.38
CA ILE A 152 13.33 0.33 -10.64
C ILE A 152 14.15 -0.57 -9.75
N ILE A 153 15.01 -1.40 -10.33
CA ILE A 153 16.00 -2.16 -9.56
C ILE A 153 17.38 -1.52 -9.69
N HIS A 154 18.12 -1.54 -8.60
CA HIS A 154 19.43 -0.90 -8.47
C HIS A 154 20.52 -1.93 -8.14
N PHE A 155 21.56 -1.97 -8.97
CA PHE A 155 22.71 -2.85 -8.82
C PHE A 155 24.01 -2.08 -8.61
N GLU A 156 24.89 -2.69 -7.83
CA GLU A 156 26.28 -2.28 -7.66
C GLU A 156 27.17 -3.53 -7.63
N ARG A 157 28.49 -3.35 -7.72
CA ARG A 157 29.43 -4.46 -7.54
C ARG A 157 29.75 -4.78 -6.08
N GLN A 158 29.46 -3.87 -5.17
CA GLN A 158 29.57 -4.10 -3.74
C GLN A 158 28.29 -4.74 -3.21
N ASN A 159 28.42 -5.86 -2.48
CA ASN A 159 27.28 -6.47 -1.81
C ASN A 159 26.89 -5.68 -0.57
N GLN A 160 25.59 -5.45 -0.41
CA GLN A 160 25.01 -4.91 0.81
C GLN A 160 24.21 -5.98 1.57
N ASN A 161 24.27 -5.95 2.90
CA ASN A 161 23.61 -6.94 3.74
C ASN A 161 22.09 -6.98 3.52
N GLU A 162 21.45 -5.81 3.46
CA GLU A 162 20.00 -5.66 3.34
C GLU A 162 19.61 -5.05 1.99
N LEU A 163 18.39 -5.33 1.55
CA LEU A 163 17.78 -4.70 0.39
C LEU A 163 17.08 -3.40 0.82
N PHE A 164 17.40 -2.28 0.18
CA PHE A 164 16.67 -1.04 0.41
C PHE A 164 15.46 -0.97 -0.52
N ILE A 165 14.26 -0.80 0.05
CA ILE A 165 13.03 -0.69 -0.72
C ILE A 165 12.38 0.67 -0.51
N GLY A 166 11.81 1.24 -1.56
CA GLY A 166 11.06 2.49 -1.44
C GLY A 166 10.00 2.70 -2.50
N GLU A 167 9.08 3.62 -2.26
CA GLU A 167 8.07 4.06 -3.23
C GLU A 167 8.48 5.44 -3.77
N ILE A 168 8.67 5.56 -5.10
CA ILE A 168 9.01 6.83 -5.74
C ILE A 168 7.77 7.67 -5.89
N THR A 169 7.91 8.93 -5.52
CA THR A 169 6.82 9.84 -5.22
C THR A 169 7.21 11.25 -5.62
N SER A 170 6.27 12.19 -5.64
CA SER A 170 6.54 13.56 -6.10
C SER A 170 7.58 14.30 -5.27
N ASP A 171 7.63 14.04 -3.97
CA ASP A 171 8.79 14.35 -3.13
C ASP A 171 9.51 13.07 -2.77
N PHE A 172 10.76 12.96 -3.22
CA PHE A 172 11.63 11.83 -3.00
C PHE A 172 12.91 12.25 -2.25
N ALA A 173 12.97 13.47 -1.68
CA ALA A 173 14.18 13.98 -1.03
C ALA A 173 14.60 13.10 0.16
N LEU A 174 13.67 12.82 1.08
CA LEU A 174 13.93 11.94 2.23
C LEU A 174 14.23 10.50 1.81
N LEU A 175 13.61 10.02 0.73
CA LEU A 175 13.91 8.71 0.15
C LEU A 175 15.35 8.64 -0.34
N LEU A 176 15.82 9.69 -1.03
CA LEU A 176 17.21 9.78 -1.50
C LEU A 176 18.20 9.92 -0.34
N GLU A 177 17.88 10.73 0.67
CA GLU A 177 18.69 10.85 1.87
C GLU A 177 18.86 9.50 2.57
N SER A 178 17.76 8.78 2.78
CA SER A 178 17.76 7.46 3.40
C SER A 178 18.43 6.40 2.52
N PHE A 179 18.29 6.50 1.20
CA PHE A 179 18.99 5.63 0.25
C PHE A 179 20.50 5.84 0.31
N ASN A 180 20.96 7.10 0.29
CA ASN A 180 22.37 7.47 0.29
C ASN A 180 23.05 7.13 1.63
N SER A 181 22.37 7.39 2.74
CA SER A 181 22.85 7.07 4.10
C SER A 181 22.61 5.62 4.51
N ARG A 182 21.84 4.87 3.70
CA ARG A 182 21.40 3.50 3.98
C ARG A 182 20.74 3.39 5.36
N THR A 183 19.85 4.33 5.70
CA THR A 183 19.05 4.29 6.93
C THR A 183 17.66 3.73 6.67
N SER A 184 17.17 2.88 7.57
CA SER A 184 15.80 2.38 7.52
C SER A 184 14.84 3.34 8.21
N THR A 185 13.66 3.54 7.63
CA THR A 185 12.56 4.31 8.21
C THR A 185 11.31 3.44 8.38
N ASN A 186 10.21 4.03 8.84
CA ASN A 186 8.96 3.30 9.10
C ASN A 186 8.00 3.23 7.89
N ASN A 187 8.36 3.84 6.75
CA ASN A 187 7.48 3.91 5.57
C ASN A 187 8.25 3.73 4.24
N LEU A 188 7.62 3.08 3.26
CA LEU A 188 8.15 2.91 1.90
C LEU A 188 8.47 4.24 1.22
N ALA A 189 7.71 5.29 1.49
CA ALA A 189 7.94 6.61 0.92
C ALA A 189 9.27 7.26 1.32
N THR A 190 9.80 6.87 2.48
CA THR A 190 11.06 7.38 3.04
C THR A 190 12.16 6.31 3.00
N GLY A 191 11.81 5.07 2.65
CA GLY A 191 12.76 3.98 2.44
C GLY A 191 12.90 3.06 3.64
N ILE A 192 12.91 1.75 3.38
CA ILE A 192 13.00 0.70 4.41
C ILE A 192 14.11 -0.28 4.03
N LEU A 193 14.93 -0.69 5.00
CA LEU A 193 15.82 -1.83 4.84
C LEU A 193 15.10 -3.13 5.21
N VAL A 194 15.18 -4.11 4.31
CA VAL A 194 14.56 -5.42 4.50
C VAL A 194 15.54 -6.54 4.18
N ALA A 195 15.34 -7.69 4.81
CA ALA A 195 16.07 -8.90 4.46
C ALA A 195 15.72 -9.32 3.01
N ARG A 196 16.75 -9.45 2.17
CA ARG A 196 16.63 -9.67 0.71
C ARG A 196 15.85 -10.93 0.36
N ASP A 197 16.04 -12.00 1.13
CA ASP A 197 15.36 -13.29 0.98
C ASP A 197 13.88 -13.25 1.40
N LYS A 198 13.48 -12.28 2.24
CA LYS A 198 12.12 -12.12 2.73
C LYS A 198 11.27 -11.16 1.90
N PHE A 199 11.88 -10.32 1.07
CA PHE A 199 11.17 -9.39 0.21
C PHE A 199 10.79 -10.06 -1.12
N LYS A 200 9.48 -10.13 -1.40
CA LYS A 200 8.95 -10.66 -2.67
C LYS A 200 8.52 -9.54 -3.60
N SER A 201 7.65 -8.67 -3.11
CA SER A 201 7.16 -7.50 -3.84
C SER A 201 6.57 -6.47 -2.87
N PHE A 202 6.34 -5.26 -3.35
CA PHE A 202 5.73 -4.19 -2.57
C PHE A 202 4.27 -4.51 -2.16
N SER A 203 3.52 -5.22 -3.01
CA SER A 203 2.18 -5.70 -2.67
C SER A 203 2.21 -6.71 -1.53
N TYR A 204 3.11 -7.70 -1.61
CA TYR A 204 3.30 -8.69 -0.55
C TYR A 204 3.70 -8.02 0.77
N PHE A 205 4.61 -7.05 0.71
CA PHE A 205 5.08 -6.31 1.87
C PHE A 205 3.93 -5.58 2.59
N ARG A 206 3.06 -4.87 1.85
CA ARG A 206 1.90 -4.18 2.43
C ARG A 206 0.90 -5.14 3.07
N ILE A 207 0.57 -6.23 2.39
CA ILE A 207 -0.31 -7.29 2.92
C ILE A 207 0.28 -7.87 4.20
N LYS A 208 1.57 -8.18 4.20
CA LYS A 208 2.26 -8.73 5.36
C LYS A 208 2.22 -7.76 6.55
N ASN A 209 2.46 -6.47 6.32
CA ASN A 209 2.36 -5.45 7.37
C ASN A 209 0.94 -5.31 7.91
N GLU A 210 -0.08 -5.34 7.05
CA GLU A 210 -1.49 -5.29 7.49
C GLU A 210 -1.86 -6.52 8.35
N ILE A 211 -1.37 -7.71 7.99
CA ILE A 211 -1.51 -8.93 8.81
C ILE A 211 -0.78 -8.78 10.16
N ASP A 212 0.43 -8.23 10.17
CA ASP A 212 1.23 -8.05 11.39
C ASP A 212 0.59 -6.99 12.31
N ASN A 213 -0.01 -5.94 11.75
CA ASN A 213 -0.79 -4.94 12.47
C ASN A 213 -2.10 -5.52 13.05
N LEU A 214 -2.77 -6.43 12.32
CA LEU A 214 -3.97 -7.11 12.82
C LEU A 214 -3.68 -7.90 14.10
N LYS A 215 -2.54 -8.58 14.17
CA LYS A 215 -2.10 -9.30 15.38
C LYS A 215 -1.81 -8.35 16.56
N SER A 216 -1.31 -7.16 16.26
CA SER A 216 -1.06 -6.14 17.29
C SER A 216 -2.36 -5.60 17.87
N GLN A 217 -3.40 -5.52 17.04
CA GLN A 217 -4.73 -5.08 17.43
C GLN A 217 -5.53 -6.16 18.18
N TYR A 218 -5.42 -7.42 17.75
CA TYR A 218 -6.17 -8.55 18.28
C TYR A 218 -5.20 -9.70 18.60
N LYS A 219 -5.02 -10.00 19.89
CA LYS A 219 -4.03 -10.98 20.38
C LYS A 219 -4.41 -12.42 20.01
N GLU A 220 -5.68 -12.65 19.71
CA GLU A 220 -6.28 -13.92 19.36
C GLU A 220 -5.79 -14.42 18.00
N PHE A 221 -5.36 -13.52 17.12
CA PHE A 221 -4.92 -13.86 15.78
C PHE A 221 -3.48 -14.38 15.74
N ASN A 222 -3.36 -15.58 15.18
CA ASN A 222 -2.08 -16.21 14.89
C ASN A 222 -1.86 -16.32 13.39
N LYS A 223 -0.60 -16.17 12.98
CA LYS A 223 -0.21 -16.15 11.57
C LYS A 223 0.17 -17.55 11.12
N PHE A 224 -0.52 -18.06 10.13
CA PHE A 224 -0.24 -19.38 9.55
C PHE A 224 0.07 -19.27 8.06
N LYS A 225 0.85 -20.21 7.54
CA LYS A 225 0.81 -20.50 6.11
C LYS A 225 -0.35 -21.45 5.84
N LEU A 226 -0.99 -21.32 4.69
CA LEU A 226 -2.14 -22.15 4.35
C LEU A 226 -1.79 -23.64 4.30
N LYS A 227 -0.55 -24.00 3.92
CA LYS A 227 -0.08 -25.40 4.00
C LYS A 227 -0.06 -25.96 5.43
N ASP A 228 0.14 -25.11 6.43
CA ASP A 228 0.19 -25.54 7.83
C ASP A 228 -1.23 -25.75 8.39
N LEU A 229 -2.24 -25.18 7.72
CA LEU A 229 -3.66 -25.36 7.99
C LEU A 229 -4.28 -26.52 7.20
N ALA A 230 -3.64 -26.93 6.12
CA ALA A 230 -4.16 -27.93 5.20
C ALA A 230 -3.65 -29.33 5.55
N LEU A 231 -4.56 -30.30 5.64
CA LEU A 231 -4.24 -31.73 5.62
C LEU A 231 -3.88 -32.18 4.21
N GLU A 232 -4.59 -31.63 3.21
CA GLU A 232 -4.36 -31.93 1.79
C GLU A 232 -4.64 -30.70 0.91
N ILE A 233 -3.86 -30.53 -0.16
CA ILE A 233 -4.11 -29.54 -1.21
C ILE A 233 -4.14 -30.27 -2.55
N ASN A 234 -5.35 -30.44 -3.08
CA ASN A 234 -5.64 -31.20 -4.28
C ASN A 234 -6.09 -30.29 -5.42
N LEU A 235 -5.71 -30.64 -6.65
CA LEU A 235 -6.36 -30.10 -7.84
C LEU A 235 -7.72 -30.78 -7.93
N ALA A 236 -8.82 -30.03 -7.89
CA ALA A 236 -10.14 -30.63 -8.00
C ALA A 236 -10.30 -31.27 -9.40
N HIS A 237 -10.64 -32.55 -9.44
CA HIS A 237 -10.94 -33.29 -10.66
C HIS A 237 -12.46 -33.44 -10.81
N LYS A 238 -12.92 -33.78 -12.02
CA LYS A 238 -14.35 -33.96 -12.32
C LYS A 238 -15.04 -35.02 -11.45
N THR A 239 -14.26 -35.93 -10.85
CA THR A 239 -14.68 -37.04 -9.98
C THR A 239 -14.31 -36.84 -8.50
N SER A 240 -13.73 -35.70 -8.12
CA SER A 240 -13.37 -35.42 -6.73
C SER A 240 -14.64 -35.36 -5.87
N ARG A 241 -14.72 -36.23 -4.87
CA ARG A 241 -15.78 -36.17 -3.85
C ARG A 241 -15.51 -34.97 -2.95
N ASP A 242 -16.57 -34.29 -2.57
CA ASP A 242 -16.51 -33.27 -1.53
C ASP A 242 -16.02 -33.90 -0.23
N LYS A 243 -15.11 -33.21 0.47
CA LYS A 243 -14.50 -33.66 1.72
C LYS A 243 -14.91 -32.69 2.83
N PRO A 244 -15.19 -33.19 4.04
CA PRO A 244 -15.59 -32.31 5.15
C PRO A 244 -14.49 -31.29 5.46
N ASN A 245 -14.90 -30.10 5.93
CA ASN A 245 -14.01 -29.00 6.27
C ASN A 245 -13.06 -28.59 5.13
N SER A 246 -13.56 -28.58 3.88
CA SER A 246 -12.78 -28.15 2.72
C SER A 246 -13.14 -26.74 2.27
N ILE A 247 -12.20 -26.08 1.60
CA ILE A 247 -12.46 -24.85 0.83
C ILE A 247 -12.02 -25.02 -0.62
N TYR A 248 -12.67 -24.26 -1.50
CA TYR A 248 -12.46 -24.32 -2.95
C TYR A 248 -11.99 -22.97 -3.48
N ILE A 249 -10.73 -22.92 -3.92
CA ILE A 249 -10.09 -21.70 -4.43
C ILE A 249 -10.00 -21.74 -5.97
N PRO A 250 -10.54 -20.74 -6.69
CA PRO A 250 -10.36 -20.61 -8.13
C PRO A 250 -8.90 -20.45 -8.55
N LYS A 251 -8.51 -21.17 -9.60
CA LYS A 251 -7.18 -21.06 -10.22
C LYS A 251 -7.00 -19.77 -11.01
N PHE A 252 -8.10 -19.22 -11.52
CA PHE A 252 -8.13 -18.07 -12.42
C PHE A 252 -9.18 -17.08 -11.94
N GLY A 253 -8.93 -15.80 -12.14
CA GLY A 253 -9.89 -14.74 -11.86
C GLY A 253 -10.16 -14.53 -10.37
N THR A 254 -11.05 -13.60 -10.06
CA THR A 254 -11.34 -13.14 -8.68
C THR A 254 -12.66 -13.68 -8.15
N SER A 255 -13.11 -14.83 -8.65
CA SER A 255 -14.35 -15.44 -8.19
C SER A 255 -14.28 -15.79 -6.70
N PRO A 256 -15.42 -15.75 -5.98
CA PRO A 256 -15.45 -16.02 -4.55
C PRO A 256 -15.03 -17.44 -4.22
N ILE A 257 -14.41 -17.60 -3.05
CA ILE A 257 -14.07 -18.91 -2.48
C ILE A 257 -15.32 -19.48 -1.83
N VAL A 258 -15.51 -20.79 -1.95
CA VAL A 258 -16.66 -21.48 -1.38
C VAL A 258 -16.21 -22.65 -0.50
N SER A 259 -17.02 -22.98 0.51
CA SER A 259 -16.84 -24.17 1.35
C SER A 259 -17.62 -25.38 0.81
N ASP A 260 -18.62 -25.14 -0.05
CA ASP A 260 -19.40 -26.16 -0.73
C ASP A 260 -19.26 -26.01 -2.25
N ILE A 261 -18.75 -27.05 -2.90
CA ILE A 261 -18.54 -27.08 -4.35
C ILE A 261 -19.84 -26.99 -5.14
N SER A 262 -20.99 -27.36 -4.58
CA SER A 262 -22.28 -27.28 -5.26
C SER A 262 -22.73 -25.83 -5.50
N THR A 263 -22.21 -24.90 -4.70
CA THR A 263 -22.59 -23.47 -4.73
C THR A 263 -21.85 -22.68 -5.81
N THR A 264 -20.86 -23.27 -6.49
CA THR A 264 -20.08 -22.60 -7.53
C THR A 264 -20.48 -23.03 -8.94
N THR A 265 -20.51 -22.07 -9.86
CA THR A 265 -20.70 -22.32 -11.31
C THR A 265 -19.39 -22.65 -12.02
N ILE A 266 -18.25 -22.60 -11.30
CA ILE A 266 -16.91 -22.84 -11.85
C ILE A 266 -16.70 -24.34 -12.04
N LYS A 267 -16.22 -24.74 -13.22
CA LYS A 267 -15.89 -26.15 -13.49
C LYS A 267 -14.82 -26.63 -12.50
N HIS A 268 -15.03 -27.81 -11.91
CA HIS A 268 -14.17 -28.37 -10.84
C HIS A 268 -12.68 -28.37 -11.20
N GLN A 269 -12.33 -28.65 -12.45
CA GLN A 269 -10.95 -28.63 -12.95
C GLN A 269 -10.23 -27.27 -12.81
N HIS A 270 -10.94 -26.18 -12.53
CA HIS A 270 -10.39 -24.85 -12.31
C HIS A 270 -10.35 -24.47 -10.82
N LEU A 271 -10.56 -25.41 -9.90
CA LEU A 271 -10.53 -25.20 -8.46
C LEU A 271 -9.37 -25.99 -7.81
N PHE A 272 -8.83 -25.43 -6.73
CA PHE A 272 -8.07 -26.18 -5.74
C PHE A 272 -9.01 -26.57 -4.60
N GLN A 273 -9.02 -27.84 -4.22
CA GLN A 273 -9.67 -28.33 -3.01
C GLN A 273 -8.62 -28.38 -1.90
N ILE A 274 -8.86 -27.64 -0.82
CA ILE A 274 -7.98 -27.60 0.35
C ILE A 274 -8.75 -28.20 1.52
N VAL A 275 -8.31 -29.37 1.98
CA VAL A 275 -8.89 -30.05 3.15
C VAL A 275 -8.21 -29.51 4.38
N LEU A 276 -8.97 -28.87 5.28
CA LEU A 276 -8.40 -28.14 6.41
C LEU A 276 -8.36 -28.99 7.67
N ASN A 277 -7.35 -28.74 8.50
CA ASN A 277 -7.25 -29.31 9.84
C ASN A 277 -8.30 -28.66 10.76
N SER A 278 -9.35 -29.41 11.08
CA SER A 278 -10.48 -28.96 11.90
C SER A 278 -10.11 -28.62 13.34
N ASN A 279 -8.92 -29.03 13.81
CA ASN A 279 -8.41 -28.65 15.14
C ASN A 279 -7.82 -27.23 15.16
N ILE A 280 -7.61 -26.62 13.99
CA ILE A 280 -7.00 -25.29 13.87
C ILE A 280 -7.97 -24.31 13.21
N VAL A 281 -8.64 -24.72 12.14
CA VAL A 281 -9.48 -23.81 11.35
C VAL A 281 -10.75 -24.46 10.80
N ASN A 282 -11.84 -23.70 10.87
CA ASN A 282 -13.12 -24.03 10.27
C ASN A 282 -13.18 -23.48 8.82
N SER A 283 -13.65 -24.31 7.87
CA SER A 283 -13.76 -23.93 6.46
C SER A 283 -14.70 -22.75 6.21
N GLU A 284 -15.82 -22.67 6.93
CA GLU A 284 -16.78 -21.56 6.83
C GLU A 284 -16.13 -20.24 7.27
N TYR A 285 -15.41 -20.26 8.40
CA TYR A 285 -14.64 -19.09 8.84
C TYR A 285 -13.61 -18.65 7.79
N LEU A 286 -12.83 -19.59 7.24
CA LEU A 286 -11.78 -19.25 6.29
C LEU A 286 -12.35 -18.67 4.99
N VAL A 287 -13.52 -19.14 4.55
CA VAL A 287 -14.28 -18.52 3.44
C VAL A 287 -14.68 -17.08 3.79
N LEU A 288 -15.24 -16.84 4.98
CA LEU A 288 -15.60 -15.49 5.43
C LEU A 288 -14.39 -14.56 5.46
N PHE A 289 -13.24 -15.04 5.94
CA PHE A 289 -11.99 -14.30 5.91
C PHE A 289 -11.60 -13.90 4.48
N PHE A 290 -11.64 -14.83 3.52
CA PHE A 290 -11.29 -14.52 2.13
C PHE A 290 -12.28 -13.57 1.43
N HIS A 291 -13.51 -13.44 1.94
CA HIS A 291 -14.47 -12.43 1.48
C HIS A 291 -14.23 -11.02 2.04
N SER A 292 -13.42 -10.89 3.10
CA SER A 292 -12.97 -9.60 3.63
C SER A 292 -12.09 -8.84 2.61
N GLU A 293 -11.86 -7.55 2.84
CA GLU A 293 -10.97 -6.76 1.98
C GLU A 293 -9.53 -7.31 1.96
N LEU A 294 -8.98 -7.64 3.14
CA LEU A 294 -7.64 -8.21 3.26
C LEU A 294 -7.56 -9.57 2.55
N GLY A 295 -8.55 -10.44 2.75
CA GLY A 295 -8.67 -11.72 2.06
C GLY A 295 -8.68 -11.58 0.54
N LYS A 296 -9.49 -10.66 0.01
CA LYS A 296 -9.53 -10.35 -1.43
C LYS A 296 -8.20 -9.80 -1.95
N GLN A 297 -7.52 -8.95 -1.19
CA GLN A 297 -6.20 -8.45 -1.56
C GLN A 297 -5.15 -9.56 -1.63
N ILE A 298 -5.18 -10.49 -0.66
CA ILE A 298 -4.34 -11.70 -0.67
C ILE A 298 -4.59 -12.53 -1.92
N LEU A 299 -5.86 -12.81 -2.27
CA LEU A 299 -6.18 -13.58 -3.47
C LEU A 299 -5.74 -12.86 -4.75
N LYS A 300 -6.00 -11.55 -4.83
CA LYS A 300 -5.56 -10.74 -5.97
C LYS A 300 -4.05 -10.79 -6.14
N PHE A 301 -3.30 -10.74 -5.04
CA PHE A 301 -1.85 -10.85 -5.02
C PHE A 301 -1.37 -12.19 -5.60
N LEU A 302 -1.97 -13.31 -5.19
CA LEU A 302 -1.64 -14.65 -5.71
C LEU A 302 -1.86 -14.75 -7.24
N ILE A 303 -2.82 -13.99 -7.80
CA ILE A 303 -3.10 -13.97 -9.24
C ILE A 303 -2.16 -13.00 -9.97
N SER A 304 -2.01 -11.77 -9.47
CA SER A 304 -1.29 -10.68 -10.15
C SER A 304 0.21 -10.92 -10.28
N ASP A 305 0.79 -11.70 -9.37
CA ASP A 305 2.21 -12.04 -9.41
C ASP A 305 2.49 -13.26 -10.33
N SER A 306 1.46 -13.90 -10.90
CA SER A 306 1.63 -14.97 -11.90
C SER A 306 1.66 -14.42 -13.33
N PHE A 307 2.66 -14.80 -14.11
CA PHE A 307 2.78 -14.40 -15.52
C PHE A 307 1.59 -14.85 -16.38
N ASN A 308 0.89 -15.91 -15.92
CA ASN A 308 -0.22 -16.56 -16.62
C ASN A 308 -1.60 -16.20 -16.04
N GLN A 309 -1.70 -15.21 -15.12
CA GLN A 309 -2.93 -14.88 -14.38
C GLN A 309 -3.60 -16.10 -13.75
N ARG A 310 -2.77 -17.02 -13.26
CA ARG A 310 -3.13 -18.31 -12.68
C ARG A 310 -2.41 -18.49 -11.35
N ILE A 311 -3.16 -18.89 -10.33
CA ILE A 311 -2.60 -19.24 -9.03
C ILE A 311 -1.90 -20.61 -9.11
N ASP A 312 -0.62 -20.67 -8.69
CA ASP A 312 0.13 -21.90 -8.56
C ASP A 312 0.00 -22.52 -7.16
N LYS A 313 0.20 -23.84 -7.07
CA LYS A 313 0.04 -24.58 -5.81
C LYS A 313 0.99 -24.08 -4.71
N SER A 314 2.24 -23.76 -5.07
CA SER A 314 3.25 -23.22 -4.15
C SER A 314 2.86 -21.87 -3.56
N ASP A 315 2.14 -21.04 -4.31
CA ASP A 315 1.69 -19.73 -3.86
C ASP A 315 0.55 -19.88 -2.86
N ILE A 316 -0.37 -20.81 -3.10
CA ILE A 316 -1.42 -21.19 -2.15
C ILE A 316 -0.77 -21.71 -0.87
N GLU A 317 0.15 -22.67 -0.97
CA GLU A 317 0.82 -23.27 0.19
C GLU A 317 1.51 -22.24 1.09
N ASN A 318 2.18 -21.26 0.49
CA ASN A 318 2.92 -20.23 1.20
C ASN A 318 2.11 -18.96 1.49
N CYS A 319 0.82 -18.94 1.14
CA CYS A 319 -0.10 -17.87 1.44
C CYS A 319 -0.23 -17.68 2.96
N LEU A 320 -0.08 -16.44 3.43
CA LEU A 320 -0.19 -16.10 4.84
C LEU A 320 -1.61 -15.70 5.17
N VAL A 321 -2.18 -16.32 6.20
CA VAL A 321 -3.52 -16.03 6.70
C VAL A 321 -3.51 -15.85 8.22
N PRO A 322 -4.13 -14.79 8.76
CA PRO A 322 -4.34 -14.62 10.18
C PRO A 322 -5.58 -15.43 10.61
N ILE A 323 -5.42 -16.32 11.59
CA ILE A 323 -6.46 -17.21 12.08
C ILE A 323 -6.61 -17.01 13.59
N PRO A 324 -7.81 -16.70 14.09
CA PRO A 324 -8.10 -16.63 15.52
C PRO A 324 -8.33 -18.04 16.09
N ASP A 325 -8.51 -18.18 17.39
CA ASP A 325 -8.79 -19.50 17.97
C ASP A 325 -10.16 -20.06 17.52
N LEU A 326 -10.37 -21.37 17.73
CA LEU A 326 -11.58 -22.05 17.28
C LEU A 326 -12.88 -21.53 17.95
N ILE A 327 -12.78 -20.96 19.15
CA ILE A 327 -13.95 -20.42 19.86
C ILE A 327 -14.37 -19.13 19.15
N GLU A 328 -13.41 -18.24 18.91
CA GLU A 328 -13.63 -16.97 18.21
C GLU A 328 -14.09 -17.20 16.77
N GLN A 329 -13.53 -18.18 16.05
CA GLN A 329 -14.00 -18.54 14.72
C GLN A 329 -15.50 -18.89 14.69
N LYS A 330 -15.98 -19.65 15.68
CA LYS A 330 -17.40 -20.02 15.79
C LYS A 330 -18.28 -18.80 16.09
N ILE A 331 -17.81 -17.89 16.94
CA ILE A 331 -18.51 -16.63 17.25
C ILE A 331 -18.66 -15.80 15.97
N ILE A 332 -17.58 -15.66 15.18
CA ILE A 332 -17.58 -14.92 13.92
C ILE A 332 -18.54 -15.54 12.90
N ILE A 333 -18.51 -16.87 12.75
CA ILE A 333 -19.43 -17.60 11.87
C ILE A 333 -20.88 -17.31 12.27
N LEU A 334 -21.21 -17.50 13.55
CA LEU A 334 -22.56 -17.29 14.07
C LEU A 334 -23.02 -15.84 13.87
N ALA A 335 -22.15 -14.87 14.16
CA ALA A 335 -22.44 -13.46 13.94
C ALA A 335 -22.76 -13.16 12.46
N ASN A 336 -21.97 -13.71 11.52
CA ASN A 336 -22.21 -13.53 10.10
C ASN A 336 -23.53 -14.19 9.65
N GLN A 337 -23.87 -15.36 10.19
CA GLN A 337 -25.16 -16.01 9.93
C GLN A 337 -26.33 -15.14 10.41
N LYS A 338 -26.24 -14.57 11.62
CA LYS A 338 -27.25 -13.64 12.14
C LYS A 338 -27.38 -12.35 11.34
N LEU A 339 -26.28 -11.82 10.81
CA LEU A 339 -26.32 -10.67 9.90
C LEU A 339 -27.01 -11.03 8.58
N SER A 340 -26.80 -12.24 8.08
CA SER A 340 -27.44 -12.73 6.84
C SER A 340 -28.95 -12.95 7.03
N GLU A 341 -29.36 -13.52 8.18
CA GLU A 341 -30.77 -13.63 8.58
C GLU A 341 -31.43 -12.24 8.64
N LEU A 342 -30.79 -11.27 9.31
CA LEU A 342 -31.28 -9.90 9.41
C LEU A 342 -31.41 -9.26 8.02
N GLN A 343 -30.43 -9.46 7.13
CA GLN A 343 -30.48 -8.94 5.76
C GLN A 343 -31.66 -9.53 4.98
N ALA A 344 -31.94 -10.83 5.13
CA ALA A 344 -33.09 -11.47 4.50
C ALA A 344 -34.41 -10.86 5.02
N THR A 345 -34.57 -10.71 6.34
CA THR A 345 -35.74 -10.05 6.94
C THR A 345 -35.91 -8.61 6.44
N ILE A 346 -34.83 -7.83 6.34
CA ILE A 346 -34.88 -6.46 5.81
C ILE A 346 -35.34 -6.46 4.35
N ASN A 347 -34.86 -7.41 3.53
CA ASN A 347 -35.26 -7.51 2.12
C ASN A 347 -36.74 -7.87 1.97
N GLU A 348 -37.25 -8.80 2.79
CA GLU A 348 -38.68 -9.16 2.83
C GLU A 348 -39.55 -7.97 3.25
N LEU A 349 -39.15 -7.25 4.30
CA LEU A 349 -39.85 -6.05 4.72
C LEU A 349 -39.87 -4.98 3.63
N LYS A 350 -38.77 -4.82 2.88
CA LYS A 350 -38.68 -3.87 1.77
C LYS A 350 -39.64 -4.21 0.62
N THR A 351 -39.89 -5.49 0.35
CA THR A 351 -40.89 -5.90 -0.66
C THR A 351 -42.32 -5.70 -0.20
N GLU A 352 -42.58 -5.85 1.10
CA GLU A 352 -43.93 -5.73 1.67
C GLU A 352 -44.34 -4.27 2.00
N ILE A 353 -43.38 -3.38 2.26
CA ILE A 353 -43.69 -2.00 2.69
C ILE A 353 -44.45 -1.20 1.62
N SER A 354 -44.27 -1.52 0.34
CA SER A 354 -45.06 -0.93 -0.75
C SER A 354 -46.53 -1.37 -0.76
N LEU A 355 -46.83 -2.50 -0.13
CA LEU A 355 -48.16 -3.11 -0.09
C LEU A 355 -48.91 -2.81 1.22
N ASN A 356 -48.21 -2.40 2.29
CA ASN A 356 -48.82 -2.13 3.59
C ASN A 356 -48.29 -0.85 4.28
N PRO A 357 -48.85 0.33 3.95
CA PRO A 357 -48.38 1.62 4.48
C PRO A 357 -48.70 1.84 5.97
N LYS A 358 -49.64 1.09 6.57
CA LYS A 358 -50.05 1.30 7.97
C LYS A 358 -49.00 0.87 9.00
N ASN A 359 -48.12 -0.07 8.63
CA ASN A 359 -47.06 -0.58 9.50
C ASN A 359 -45.72 0.15 9.32
N ALA A 360 -45.64 1.14 8.42
CA ALA A 360 -44.40 1.85 8.10
C ALA A 360 -43.85 2.62 9.31
N SER A 361 -44.71 3.24 10.13
CA SER A 361 -44.27 4.00 11.31
C SER A 361 -43.64 3.10 12.38
N GLU A 362 -44.26 1.97 12.71
CA GLU A 362 -43.73 1.03 13.71
C GLU A 362 -42.40 0.39 13.25
N LEU A 363 -42.25 0.20 11.93
CA LEU A 363 -41.03 -0.32 11.32
C LEU A 363 -39.88 0.69 11.44
N LEU A 364 -40.14 1.99 11.21
CA LEU A 364 -39.15 3.05 11.39
C LEU A 364 -38.63 3.08 12.84
N ASP A 365 -39.53 3.01 13.83
CA ASP A 365 -39.13 3.03 15.24
C ASP A 365 -38.26 1.82 15.63
N LYS A 366 -38.63 0.62 15.17
CA LYS A 366 -37.82 -0.60 15.41
C LYS A 366 -36.49 -0.53 14.68
N PHE A 367 -36.46 0.01 13.47
CA PHE A 367 -35.25 0.13 12.69
C PHE A 367 -34.24 1.09 13.34
N GLU A 368 -34.67 2.26 13.82
CA GLU A 368 -33.78 3.21 14.52
C GLU A 368 -33.09 2.58 15.74
N ASN A 369 -33.85 1.79 16.53
CA ASN A 369 -33.32 1.08 17.70
C ASN A 369 -32.24 0.03 17.34
N ILE A 370 -32.34 -0.61 16.17
CA ILE A 370 -31.34 -1.58 15.69
C ILE A 370 -30.18 -0.87 14.99
N GLN A 371 -30.48 0.16 14.22
CA GLN A 371 -29.52 0.84 13.35
C GLN A 371 -28.47 1.61 14.15
N GLY A 372 -28.85 2.24 15.27
CA GLY A 372 -27.94 3.01 16.12
C GLY A 372 -26.72 2.20 16.58
N PRO A 373 -26.91 1.09 17.32
CA PRO A 373 -25.81 0.24 17.78
C PRO A 373 -24.94 -0.33 16.64
N LEU A 374 -25.57 -0.78 15.55
CA LEU A 374 -24.83 -1.33 14.40
C LEU A 374 -24.01 -0.26 13.67
N LYS A 375 -24.53 0.96 13.53
CA LYS A 375 -23.78 2.10 12.98
C LYS A 375 -22.57 2.42 13.85
N GLN A 376 -22.70 2.36 15.17
CA GLN A 376 -21.59 2.61 16.09
C GLN A 376 -20.47 1.58 15.91
N LEU A 377 -20.80 0.28 15.95
CA LEU A 377 -19.84 -0.81 15.72
C LEU A 377 -19.16 -0.71 14.35
N SER A 378 -19.95 -0.43 13.30
CA SER A 378 -19.41 -0.22 11.95
C SER A 378 -18.44 0.96 11.90
N SER A 379 -18.70 2.01 12.67
CA SER A 379 -17.88 3.22 12.69
C SER A 379 -16.56 3.01 13.45
N GLU A 380 -16.59 2.29 14.56
CA GLU A 380 -15.39 1.84 15.27
C GLU A 380 -14.49 1.00 14.36
N GLU A 381 -15.07 0.01 13.66
CA GLU A 381 -14.33 -0.88 12.78
C GLU A 381 -13.72 -0.16 11.56
N LYS A 382 -14.36 0.93 11.09
CA LYS A 382 -13.77 1.81 10.06
C LYS A 382 -12.48 2.47 10.55
N ILE A 383 -12.44 2.96 11.78
CA ILE A 383 -11.22 3.58 12.35
C ILE A 383 -10.15 2.52 12.55
N LEU A 384 -10.50 1.38 13.15
CA LEU A 384 -9.59 0.25 13.35
C LEU A 384 -8.98 -0.24 12.03
N LYS A 385 -9.76 -0.26 10.95
CA LYS A 385 -9.25 -0.54 9.60
C LYS A 385 -8.22 0.49 9.11
N LEU A 386 -8.42 1.78 9.35
CA LEU A 386 -7.44 2.81 8.98
C LEU A 386 -6.15 2.63 9.79
N ILE A 387 -6.26 2.32 11.08
CA ILE A 387 -5.12 2.03 11.95
C ILE A 387 -4.33 0.82 11.43
N ARG A 388 -5.01 -0.28 11.05
CA ARG A 388 -4.37 -1.48 10.47
C ARG A 388 -3.57 -1.21 9.20
N LYS A 389 -4.06 -0.31 8.36
CA LYS A 389 -3.35 0.09 7.12
C LYS A 389 -2.07 0.88 7.41
N GLY A 390 -1.95 1.46 8.61
CA GLY A 390 -0.83 2.28 9.02
C GLY A 390 -0.76 3.62 8.28
N GLU A 391 0.18 4.46 8.72
CA GLU A 391 0.47 5.73 8.06
C GLU A 391 0.91 5.53 6.62
N ASN A 392 0.36 6.35 5.72
CA ASN A 392 0.69 6.32 4.31
C ASN A 392 0.34 7.68 3.66
N GLN A 393 0.38 7.74 2.35
CA GLN A 393 0.07 8.97 1.61
C GLN A 393 -1.30 9.60 1.92
N HIS A 394 -2.28 8.78 2.32
CA HIS A 394 -3.66 9.23 2.57
C HIS A 394 -4.08 9.05 4.03
N ILE A 395 -3.21 8.54 4.90
CA ILE A 395 -3.51 8.31 6.32
C ILE A 395 -2.36 8.84 7.15
N GLU A 396 -2.65 9.76 8.06
CA GLU A 396 -1.71 10.29 9.04
C GLU A 396 -2.21 10.01 10.46
N PHE A 397 -1.30 9.63 11.34
CA PHE A 397 -1.57 9.55 12.77
C PHE A 397 -0.92 10.72 13.51
N LYS A 398 -1.62 11.20 14.53
CA LYS A 398 -1.10 12.16 15.50
C LYS A 398 -1.53 11.70 16.88
N GLU A 399 -0.57 11.61 17.78
CA GLU A 399 -0.88 11.21 19.16
C GLU A 399 -1.77 12.25 19.83
N THR A 400 -1.49 13.54 19.60
CA THR A 400 -2.22 14.68 20.14
C THR A 400 -2.47 15.75 19.08
N PHE A 401 -3.50 16.59 19.28
CA PHE A 401 -3.72 17.78 18.48
C PHE A 401 -2.90 18.97 18.97
N SER A 402 -2.79 19.14 20.29
CA SER A 402 -2.24 20.38 20.89
C SER A 402 -1.27 20.14 22.05
N LYS A 403 -1.36 19.03 22.78
CA LYS A 403 -0.47 18.78 23.92
C LYS A 403 0.87 18.19 23.50
N ASN A 404 1.95 18.77 24.00
CA ASN A 404 3.28 18.22 23.82
C ASN A 404 3.60 17.19 24.91
N ILE A 405 3.51 15.90 24.57
CA ILE A 405 3.73 14.78 25.51
C ILE A 405 5.18 14.76 26.05
N LYS A 406 6.16 15.24 25.28
CA LYS A 406 7.58 15.20 25.68
C LYS A 406 7.93 16.20 26.78
N THR A 407 7.28 17.36 26.78
CA THR A 407 7.54 18.41 27.79
C THR A 407 6.70 18.22 29.05
N GLY A 408 5.59 17.48 28.96
CA GLY A 408 4.64 17.29 30.06
C GLY A 408 3.89 18.55 30.47
N ALA A 409 4.02 19.65 29.71
CA ALA A 409 3.40 20.92 30.01
C ALA A 409 1.88 20.84 29.79
N LYS A 410 1.11 21.35 30.75
CA LYS A 410 -0.37 21.38 30.73
C LYS A 410 -0.90 22.60 29.98
N VAL A 411 -0.40 22.82 28.77
CA VAL A 411 -0.75 23.96 27.93
C VAL A 411 -0.86 23.52 26.47
N HIS A 412 -1.65 24.26 25.69
CA HIS A 412 -1.67 24.10 24.24
C HIS A 412 -0.32 24.51 23.63
N ASP A 413 0.26 23.63 22.83
CA ASP A 413 1.49 23.84 22.09
C ASP A 413 1.17 24.14 20.62
N LYS A 414 1.54 25.35 20.18
CA LYS A 414 1.26 25.83 18.82
C LYS A 414 1.99 25.02 17.74
N ASP A 415 3.15 24.46 18.05
CA ASP A 415 3.91 23.67 17.07
C ASP A 415 3.25 22.30 16.86
N ILE A 416 2.68 21.71 17.92
CA ILE A 416 1.87 20.48 17.84
C ILE A 416 0.58 20.74 17.04
N GLU A 417 -0.11 21.85 17.32
CA GLU A 417 -1.29 22.26 16.54
C GLU A 417 -0.96 22.45 15.06
N LYS A 418 0.12 23.19 14.78
CA LYS A 418 0.58 23.44 13.42
C LYS A 418 0.87 22.14 12.68
N SER A 419 1.38 21.11 13.36
CA SER A 419 1.64 19.79 12.77
C SER A 419 0.38 19.12 12.23
N SER A 420 -0.73 19.21 12.95
CA SER A 420 -2.04 18.70 12.52
C SER A 420 -2.67 19.59 11.44
N LEU A 421 -2.62 20.92 11.61
CA LEU A 421 -3.23 21.87 10.68
C LEU A 421 -2.52 21.89 9.33
N LYS A 422 -1.18 21.84 9.29
CA LYS A 422 -0.43 21.73 8.03
C LYS A 422 -0.77 20.44 7.29
N THR A 423 -1.03 19.35 8.02
CA THR A 423 -1.47 18.07 7.45
C THR A 423 -2.83 18.20 6.77
N ILE A 424 -3.78 18.90 7.40
CA ILE A 424 -5.10 19.18 6.82
C ILE A 424 -4.95 20.00 5.53
N VAL A 425 -4.17 21.09 5.56
CA VAL A 425 -3.87 21.90 4.36
C VAL A 425 -3.25 21.04 3.26
N ALA A 426 -2.31 20.18 3.63
CA ALA A 426 -1.65 19.25 2.71
C ALA A 426 -2.63 18.27 2.05
N PHE A 427 -3.57 17.71 2.80
CA PHE A 427 -4.61 16.83 2.24
C PHE A 427 -5.58 17.58 1.35
N LEU A 428 -6.05 18.76 1.75
CA LEU A 428 -6.93 19.61 0.93
C LEU A 428 -6.30 19.95 -0.43
N ASN A 429 -5.00 20.24 -0.43
CA ASN A 429 -4.27 20.54 -1.66
C ASN A 429 -4.00 19.31 -2.53
N SER A 430 -4.10 18.10 -1.98
CA SER A 430 -3.81 16.86 -2.70
C SER A 430 -4.93 16.47 -3.67
N TYR A 431 -4.63 15.61 -4.64
CA TYR A 431 -5.61 15.15 -5.64
C TYR A 431 -6.64 14.16 -5.07
N ASP A 432 -6.23 13.37 -4.08
CA ASP A 432 -7.03 12.29 -3.52
C ASP A 432 -7.51 12.58 -2.09
N GLY A 433 -7.15 13.74 -1.54
CA GLY A 433 -7.44 14.08 -0.15
C GLY A 433 -6.66 13.17 0.82
N GLY A 434 -7.24 12.97 2.00
CA GLY A 434 -6.72 12.02 2.98
C GLY A 434 -7.47 12.07 4.31
N THR A 435 -6.99 11.29 5.26
CA THR A 435 -7.55 11.16 6.60
C THR A 435 -6.46 11.37 7.65
N LEU A 436 -6.71 12.28 8.57
CA LEU A 436 -5.91 12.46 9.78
C LEU A 436 -6.65 11.82 10.96
N LEU A 437 -5.97 10.96 11.71
CA LEU A 437 -6.45 10.42 12.99
C LEU A 437 -5.67 11.05 14.14
N ILE A 438 -6.37 11.64 15.10
CA ILE A 438 -5.77 12.22 16.31
C ILE A 438 -6.19 11.38 17.53
N GLY A 439 -5.24 11.12 18.42
CA GLY A 439 -5.37 10.18 19.54
C GLY A 439 -4.71 8.82 19.25
N ILE A 440 -3.90 8.73 18.19
CA ILE A 440 -3.21 7.51 17.75
C ILE A 440 -1.71 7.79 17.70
N ALA A 441 -0.92 6.98 18.41
CA ALA A 441 0.53 7.08 18.36
C ALA A 441 1.10 6.54 17.03
N ASP A 442 2.34 6.89 16.70
CA ASP A 442 3.00 6.50 15.44
C ASP A 442 3.08 4.97 15.24
N ASN A 443 3.07 4.20 16.34
CA ASN A 443 3.05 2.73 16.33
C ASN A 443 1.63 2.13 16.15
N GLY A 444 0.59 2.96 16.01
CA GLY A 444 -0.80 2.54 15.91
C GLY A 444 -1.50 2.33 17.26
N GLU A 445 -0.85 2.58 18.38
CA GLU A 445 -1.46 2.49 19.71
C GLU A 445 -2.54 3.57 19.89
N ILE A 446 -3.74 3.16 20.31
CA ILE A 446 -4.85 4.07 20.59
C ILE A 446 -4.63 4.67 21.98
N LYS A 447 -4.23 5.95 22.02
CA LYS A 447 -4.07 6.71 23.26
C LYS A 447 -5.36 7.44 23.65
N GLY A 448 -6.10 7.88 22.63
CA GLY A 448 -7.29 8.71 22.76
C GLY A 448 -6.97 10.18 23.05
N ILE A 449 -7.93 11.06 22.74
CA ILE A 449 -7.79 12.50 23.00
C ILE A 449 -7.86 12.84 24.49
N GLU A 450 -8.26 11.90 25.35
CA GLU A 450 -8.34 12.09 26.80
C GLU A 450 -6.98 12.43 27.44
N ILE A 451 -5.87 12.06 26.78
CA ILE A 451 -4.51 12.43 27.23
C ILE A 451 -4.28 13.95 27.22
N GLU A 452 -5.13 14.70 26.51
CA GLU A 452 -5.13 16.16 26.42
C GLU A 452 -6.15 16.82 27.36
N GLU A 453 -6.92 16.07 28.16
CA GLU A 453 -7.97 16.66 29.02
C GLU A 453 -7.44 17.79 29.91
N ASP A 454 -6.19 17.69 30.37
CA ASP A 454 -5.56 18.65 31.27
C ASP A 454 -5.15 19.98 30.62
N VAL A 455 -5.13 20.08 29.28
CA VAL A 455 -4.87 21.35 28.58
C VAL A 455 -6.14 22.14 28.31
N PHE A 456 -7.33 21.56 28.54
CA PHE A 456 -8.62 22.21 28.34
C PHE A 456 -9.20 22.67 29.68
N PRO A 457 -9.31 23.99 29.94
CA PRO A 457 -9.87 24.48 31.20
C PRO A 457 -11.36 24.12 31.36
N SER A 458 -11.67 23.24 32.31
CA SER A 458 -13.05 22.87 32.67
C SER A 458 -13.17 22.25 34.06
N ASN A 459 -14.21 22.64 34.80
CA ASN A 459 -14.65 21.93 36.02
C ASN A 459 -15.66 20.82 35.71
N ASP A 460 -16.11 20.70 34.45
CA ASP A 460 -17.08 19.71 33.99
C ASP A 460 -16.43 18.82 32.93
N LYS A 461 -16.12 17.57 33.34
CA LYS A 461 -15.50 16.54 32.49
C LYS A 461 -16.43 16.07 31.37
N ASN A 462 -17.75 16.18 31.57
CA ASN A 462 -18.74 15.71 30.60
C ASN A 462 -18.78 16.56 29.32
N LYS A 463 -18.10 17.71 29.30
CA LYS A 463 -18.05 18.64 28.15
C LYS A 463 -16.70 18.66 27.42
N PHE A 464 -15.76 17.79 27.78
CA PHE A 464 -14.43 17.77 27.16
C PHE A 464 -14.51 17.59 25.64
N ALA A 465 -15.27 16.59 25.17
CA ALA A 465 -15.42 16.29 23.74
C ALA A 465 -15.94 17.48 22.91
N ASP A 466 -16.92 18.22 23.41
CA ASP A 466 -17.49 19.37 22.72
C ASP A 466 -16.54 20.56 22.71
N LYS A 467 -15.83 20.80 23.81
CA LYS A 467 -14.77 21.82 23.88
C LYS A 467 -13.61 21.50 22.93
N TYR A 468 -13.21 20.23 22.87
CA TYR A 468 -12.16 19.76 21.98
C TYR A 468 -12.53 19.99 20.51
N LYS A 469 -13.74 19.59 20.10
CA LYS A 469 -14.28 19.86 18.75
C LYS A 469 -14.33 21.36 18.47
N LEU A 470 -14.89 22.16 19.38
CA LEU A 470 -14.98 23.61 19.20
C LEU A 470 -13.60 24.26 19.04
N TYR A 471 -12.63 23.86 19.85
CA TYR A 471 -11.25 24.33 19.75
C TYR A 471 -10.62 23.98 18.40
N PHE A 472 -10.74 22.72 17.99
CA PHE A 472 -10.28 22.24 16.69
C PHE A 472 -10.91 23.02 15.53
N THR A 473 -12.23 23.22 15.54
CA THR A 473 -12.96 24.00 14.53
C THR A 473 -12.47 25.45 14.49
N ASN A 474 -12.27 26.08 15.65
CA ASN A 474 -11.78 27.45 15.74
C ASN A 474 -10.37 27.56 15.18
N LYS A 475 -9.50 26.58 15.41
CA LYS A 475 -8.16 26.53 14.83
C LYS A 475 -8.17 26.37 13.32
N ILE A 476 -9.06 25.55 12.76
CA ILE A 476 -9.24 25.49 11.30
C ILE A 476 -9.70 26.86 10.76
N LYS A 477 -10.70 27.49 11.39
CA LYS A 477 -11.19 28.80 10.95
C LYS A 477 -10.12 29.88 11.00
N GLU A 478 -9.34 29.92 12.08
CA GLU A 478 -8.28 30.90 12.33
C GLU A 478 -7.10 30.71 11.37
N LYS A 479 -6.70 29.45 11.12
CA LYS A 479 -5.43 29.14 10.45
C LYS A 479 -5.56 28.67 9.01
N ILE A 480 -6.72 28.18 8.58
CA ILE A 480 -6.94 27.61 7.24
C ILE A 480 -8.00 28.40 6.49
N GLY A 481 -9.05 28.82 7.18
CA GLY A 481 -10.13 29.64 6.63
C GLY A 481 -11.48 28.94 6.62
N LEU A 482 -12.55 29.71 6.79
CA LEU A 482 -13.91 29.22 6.97
C LEU A 482 -14.44 28.43 5.76
N HIS A 483 -14.09 28.85 4.54
CA HIS A 483 -14.61 28.26 3.30
C HIS A 483 -14.13 26.81 3.08
N PHE A 484 -12.94 26.46 3.57
CA PHE A 484 -12.40 25.11 3.48
C PHE A 484 -13.12 24.08 4.37
N LEU A 485 -13.92 24.51 5.36
CA LEU A 485 -14.69 23.59 6.20
C LEU A 485 -15.65 22.72 5.38
N SER A 486 -16.10 23.19 4.21
CA SER A 486 -16.95 22.40 3.30
C SER A 486 -16.23 21.16 2.73
N PHE A 487 -14.90 21.12 2.78
CA PHE A 487 -14.06 20.01 2.36
C PHE A 487 -13.51 19.18 3.53
N ILE A 488 -13.87 19.53 4.79
CA ILE A 488 -13.35 18.86 5.99
C ILE A 488 -14.52 18.28 6.78
N GLU A 489 -14.61 16.96 6.82
CA GLU A 489 -15.54 16.23 7.68
C GLU A 489 -14.78 15.70 8.89
N TYR A 490 -15.18 16.07 10.11
CA TYR A 490 -14.52 15.59 11.32
C TYR A 490 -15.53 15.13 12.37
N GLU A 491 -15.19 14.03 13.04
CA GLU A 491 -16.06 13.38 14.01
C GLU A 491 -15.22 12.63 15.06
N LEU A 492 -15.71 12.60 16.29
CA LEU A 492 -15.11 11.80 17.37
C LEU A 492 -15.72 10.40 17.35
N PHE A 493 -14.87 9.40 17.23
CA PHE A 493 -15.24 7.99 17.30
C PHE A 493 -14.77 7.41 18.62
N LYS A 494 -15.63 6.62 19.26
CA LYS A 494 -15.24 5.80 20.40
C LYS A 494 -14.65 4.49 19.87
N VAL A 495 -13.41 4.20 20.22
CA VAL A 495 -12.66 3.01 19.80
C VAL A 495 -11.93 2.45 21.01
N ASN A 496 -12.18 1.19 21.38
CA ASN A 496 -11.57 0.55 22.56
C ASN A 496 -11.67 1.43 23.84
N ASN A 497 -12.81 2.08 24.05
CA ASN A 497 -13.08 3.04 25.15
C ASN A 497 -12.33 4.38 25.10
N HIS A 498 -11.56 4.65 24.06
CA HIS A 498 -10.89 5.93 23.82
C HIS A 498 -11.62 6.74 22.75
N GLN A 499 -11.60 8.07 22.85
CA GLN A 499 -12.08 8.95 21.80
C GLN A 499 -10.96 9.27 20.81
N VAL A 500 -11.21 9.02 19.52
CA VAL A 500 -10.29 9.31 18.42
C VAL A 500 -10.96 10.32 17.50
N LEU A 501 -10.29 11.43 17.21
CA LEU A 501 -10.78 12.40 16.24
C LEU A 501 -10.37 11.95 14.84
N ARG A 502 -11.35 11.62 14.00
CA ARG A 502 -11.14 11.43 12.57
C ARG A 502 -11.38 12.74 11.86
N VAL A 503 -10.46 13.13 10.97
CA VAL A 503 -10.58 14.29 10.10
C VAL A 503 -10.39 13.81 8.66
N GLU A 504 -11.47 13.78 7.90
CA GLU A 504 -11.50 13.42 6.49
C GLU A 504 -11.47 14.68 5.64
N CYS A 505 -10.43 14.82 4.83
CA CYS A 505 -10.19 15.98 3.99
C CYS A 505 -10.43 15.58 2.52
N LYS A 506 -11.44 16.18 1.91
CA LYS A 506 -11.71 16.05 0.47
C LYS A 506 -10.79 16.96 -0.33
N PRO A 507 -10.42 16.59 -1.57
CA PRO A 507 -9.66 17.46 -2.45
C PRO A 507 -10.37 18.80 -2.64
N SER A 508 -9.68 19.90 -2.34
CA SER A 508 -10.20 21.25 -2.56
C SER A 508 -10.27 21.59 -4.05
N SER A 509 -11.19 22.47 -4.42
CA SER A 509 -11.26 23.09 -5.75
C SER A 509 -10.33 24.29 -5.91
N GLU A 510 -9.80 24.84 -4.82
CA GLU A 510 -8.90 25.99 -4.81
C GLU A 510 -7.68 25.79 -3.89
N PRO A 511 -6.56 26.50 -4.13
CA PRO A 511 -5.36 26.38 -3.31
C PRO A 511 -5.60 26.78 -1.85
N CYS A 512 -5.25 25.89 -0.93
CA CYS A 512 -5.37 26.08 0.52
C CYS A 512 -4.03 26.48 1.14
N PHE A 513 -4.04 27.46 2.05
CA PHE A 513 -2.86 27.97 2.72
C PHE A 513 -3.06 27.96 4.23
N TYR A 514 -1.99 27.68 4.96
CA TYR A 514 -1.92 27.93 6.39
C TYR A 514 -1.56 29.40 6.63
N GLU A 515 -2.41 30.11 7.37
CA GLU A 515 -2.33 31.55 7.70
C GLU A 515 -2.13 32.44 6.45
N ASP A 516 -2.77 32.08 5.33
CA ASP A 516 -2.66 32.78 4.04
C ASP A 516 -1.23 32.92 3.50
N ARG A 517 -0.29 32.13 4.03
CA ARG A 517 1.16 32.27 3.75
C ARG A 517 1.80 30.97 3.31
N GLU A 518 1.56 29.90 4.06
CA GLU A 518 2.31 28.66 3.88
C GLU A 518 1.47 27.64 3.10
N PHE A 519 1.98 27.24 1.94
CA PHE A 519 1.34 26.24 1.11
C PHE A 519 1.95 24.87 1.38
N PHE A 520 1.12 23.97 1.91
CA PHE A 520 1.53 22.61 2.20
C PHE A 520 0.88 21.62 1.23
N VAL A 521 1.61 20.59 0.85
CA VAL A 521 1.08 19.47 0.06
C VAL A 521 1.50 18.16 0.69
N ARG A 522 0.68 17.12 0.53
CA ARG A 522 1.15 15.77 0.83
C ARG A 522 2.08 15.30 -0.26
N ALA A 523 3.24 14.84 0.16
CA ALA A 523 4.05 13.96 -0.64
C ALA A 523 4.35 12.73 0.23
N ASN A 524 3.39 11.80 0.20
CA ASN A 524 3.32 10.58 1.03
C ASN A 524 2.99 10.84 2.51
N PRO A 525 3.44 10.07 3.54
CA PRO A 525 3.11 10.44 4.91
C PRO A 525 3.76 11.79 5.30
N ALA A 526 4.72 12.29 4.51
CA ALA A 526 5.32 13.60 4.76
C ALA A 526 4.43 14.75 4.27
N THR A 527 4.43 15.81 5.08
CA THR A 527 3.81 17.09 4.75
C THR A 527 4.90 18.10 4.42
N ASN A 528 4.92 18.57 3.17
CA ASN A 528 5.96 19.47 2.68
C ASN A 528 5.42 20.86 2.40
N LYS A 529 6.22 21.86 2.77
CA LYS A 529 6.00 23.24 2.37
C LYS A 529 6.54 23.45 0.96
N LEU A 530 5.71 23.94 0.04
CA LEU A 530 6.19 24.39 -1.26
C LEU A 530 6.22 25.91 -1.30
N GLU A 531 7.31 26.45 -1.87
CA GLU A 531 7.51 27.89 -2.02
C GLU A 531 8.02 28.21 -3.43
N GLY A 532 7.84 29.46 -3.84
CA GLY A 532 8.37 30.01 -5.10
C GLY A 532 7.89 29.25 -6.33
N LYS A 533 8.82 28.90 -7.23
CA LYS A 533 8.49 28.26 -8.51
C LYS A 533 7.76 26.92 -8.34
N LYS A 534 8.16 26.10 -7.36
CA LYS A 534 7.54 24.78 -7.11
C LYS A 534 6.07 24.91 -6.75
N GLN A 535 5.75 25.88 -5.90
CA GLN A 535 4.38 26.19 -5.48
C GLN A 535 3.52 26.68 -6.66
N ILE A 536 4.03 27.64 -7.44
CA ILE A 536 3.31 28.19 -8.60
C ILE A 536 2.99 27.08 -9.60
N THR A 537 3.98 26.25 -9.95
CA THR A 537 3.77 25.13 -10.87
C THR A 537 2.75 24.13 -10.33
N TYR A 538 2.84 23.76 -9.05
CA TYR A 538 1.88 22.84 -8.45
C TYR A 538 0.45 23.39 -8.51
N ILE A 539 0.26 24.66 -8.12
CA ILE A 539 -1.04 25.31 -8.12
C ILE A 539 -1.65 25.33 -9.52
N GLN A 540 -0.85 25.69 -10.52
CA GLN A 540 -1.28 25.70 -11.92
C GLN A 540 -1.69 24.32 -12.42
N GLU A 541 -0.98 23.26 -12.05
CA GLU A 541 -1.31 21.90 -12.51
C GLU A 541 -2.46 21.25 -11.73
N ARG A 542 -2.70 21.64 -10.47
CA ARG A 542 -3.72 21.03 -9.60
C ARG A 542 -5.06 21.73 -9.65
N PHE A 543 -5.07 23.04 -9.88
CA PHE A 543 -6.27 23.87 -9.75
C PHE A 543 -6.63 24.64 -11.02
N LYS A 544 -5.85 24.58 -12.10
CA LYS A 544 -6.36 25.05 -13.40
C LYS A 544 -7.44 24.10 -13.91
N ARG A 545 -8.58 24.69 -14.25
CA ARG A 545 -9.59 24.10 -15.13
C ARG A 545 -9.18 24.27 -16.59
#